data_AF-A0A4Q3C2B3-F1
#
_entry.id   AF-A0A4Q3C2B3-F1
#
_cell.length_a   1.000
_cell.length_b   1.000
_cell.length_c   1.000
_cell.angle_alpha   90.00
_cell.angle_beta   90.00
_cell.angle_gamma   90.00
#
_symmetry.space_group_name_H-M   'P 1'
#
loop_
_entity.id
_entity.type
_entity.pdbx_description
1 polymer ?
#
loop_
_entity_poly.entity_id
_entity_poly.type
_entity_poly.pdbx_seq_one_letter_code
_entity_poly.pdbx_strand_id
1 'polypeptide(L)'
;EPIGRIDTKEKKDSVRRNFLKGGRNTIFNQTGSFGYTLPTAKFPLLDWTTINVKYQATYRWIGASRLAPELGNFLENGQQSEATAQLDFTRLYQKSKFLRQLDVPKNIEDREKWRNRITKVRDSVTTKSGKKVLRTRRILDKTAMPYVGTVGRVFGKLLTSVKQANFSLSEVANTRLPGYTDSTQYLGQNFKSMAPGFDFILGRQPDSNWLNRKAAAGLITRDTNFNYMFQQNFDQRLTVSATLEPVRDLNITLSLSKTFNKNYSETFRFIDTSGGANRKFMHLNPYAGGGFDVSYIAFNTLFKNFDPNRVSEVFKTFENNRSVLSRRLGQKNPYSQGQPAPGPGGYYYGYGKYAVDVLIPSFIAAYTGQSAEKVG
;
A
#
# COMPACT_ATOMS: atom_id res chain seq x y z
N GLU A 1 -25.49 -35.50 19.33
CA GLU A 1 -26.55 -36.28 20.02
C GLU A 1 -26.29 -37.76 19.82
N PRO A 2 -26.71 -38.63 20.75
CA PRO A 2 -26.68 -40.08 20.51
C PRO A 2 -27.63 -40.44 19.37
N ILE A 3 -27.23 -41.40 18.53
CA ILE A 3 -28.06 -41.87 17.41
C ILE A 3 -29.26 -42.67 17.98
N GLY A 4 -30.47 -42.37 17.51
CA GLY A 4 -31.73 -43.06 17.88
C GLY A 4 -32.48 -42.47 19.08
N ARG A 5 -33.55 -43.15 19.53
CA ARG A 5 -34.40 -42.70 20.66
C ARG A 5 -33.59 -42.56 21.97
N ILE A 6 -33.89 -41.50 22.73
CA ILE A 6 -33.20 -41.08 23.95
C ILE A 6 -33.86 -41.74 25.17
N ASP A 7 -33.84 -43.07 25.22
CA ASP A 7 -34.63 -43.81 26.21
C ASP A 7 -33.81 -44.21 27.44
N THR A 8 -32.48 -44.31 27.33
CA THR A 8 -31.59 -44.68 28.45
C THR A 8 -31.12 -43.46 29.24
N LYS A 9 -30.90 -43.64 30.55
CA LYS A 9 -30.38 -42.61 31.47
C LYS A 9 -29.05 -42.01 30.98
N GLU A 10 -28.17 -42.85 30.44
CA GLU A 10 -26.88 -42.45 29.85
C GLU A 10 -27.04 -41.52 28.64
N LYS A 11 -28.04 -41.77 27.78
CA LYS A 11 -28.35 -40.90 26.64
C LYS A 11 -28.92 -39.56 27.09
N LYS A 12 -29.81 -39.56 28.09
CA LYS A 12 -30.35 -38.33 28.70
C LYS A 12 -29.24 -37.51 29.38
N ASP A 13 -28.32 -38.15 30.09
CA ASP A 13 -27.16 -37.51 30.71
C ASP A 13 -26.15 -37.01 29.67
N SER A 14 -25.99 -37.71 28.54
CA SER A 14 -25.19 -37.21 27.41
C SER A 14 -25.81 -35.95 26.79
N VAL A 15 -27.14 -35.93 26.61
CA VAL A 15 -27.85 -34.77 26.07
C VAL A 15 -27.75 -33.59 27.03
N ARG A 16 -27.98 -33.78 28.33
CA ARG A 16 -27.87 -32.73 29.36
C ARG A 16 -26.44 -32.18 29.45
N ARG A 17 -25.41 -33.04 29.42
CA ARG A 17 -24.00 -32.62 29.41
C ARG A 17 -23.62 -31.88 28.13
N ASN A 18 -24.10 -32.31 26.97
CA ASN A 18 -23.84 -31.64 25.70
C ASN A 18 -24.55 -30.27 25.62
N PHE A 19 -25.76 -30.18 26.18
CA PHE A 19 -26.52 -28.93 26.29
C PHE A 19 -25.78 -27.91 27.17
N LEU A 20 -25.32 -28.33 28.36
CA LEU A 20 -24.55 -27.46 29.26
C LEU A 20 -23.16 -27.08 28.73
N LYS A 21 -22.59 -27.89 27.82
CA LYS A 21 -21.29 -27.62 27.17
C LYS A 21 -21.40 -26.86 25.84
N GLY A 22 -22.61 -26.49 25.40
CA GLY A 22 -22.83 -25.71 24.17
C GLY A 22 -22.57 -26.49 22.86
N GLY A 23 -22.43 -27.82 22.92
CA GLY A 23 -22.20 -28.66 21.74
C GLY A 23 -20.82 -28.52 21.09
N ARG A 24 -20.69 -29.06 19.86
CA ARG A 24 -19.47 -28.95 19.05
C ARG A 24 -19.54 -27.67 18.22
N ASN A 25 -18.43 -26.93 18.20
CA ASN A 25 -18.27 -25.82 17.30
C ASN A 25 -18.31 -26.28 15.83
N THR A 26 -19.17 -25.66 15.03
CA THR A 26 -19.33 -25.94 13.59
C THR A 26 -18.72 -24.83 12.76
N ILE A 27 -19.00 -23.56 13.10
CA ILE A 27 -18.46 -22.37 12.46
C ILE A 27 -18.16 -21.36 13.55
N PHE A 28 -16.95 -20.80 13.53
CA PHE A 28 -16.56 -19.69 14.37
C PHE A 28 -16.11 -18.54 13.47
N ASN A 29 -16.69 -17.36 13.69
CA ASN A 29 -16.34 -16.14 12.97
C ASN A 29 -15.92 -15.08 13.99
N GLN A 30 -14.84 -14.37 13.68
CA GLN A 30 -14.34 -13.27 14.48
C GLN A 30 -13.95 -12.13 13.55
N THR A 31 -14.35 -10.92 13.92
CA THR A 31 -13.96 -9.69 13.23
C THR A 31 -13.41 -8.72 14.27
N GLY A 32 -12.18 -8.28 14.10
CA GLY A 32 -11.56 -7.22 14.88
C GLY A 32 -11.30 -6.02 13.99
N SER A 33 -11.76 -4.84 14.40
CA SER A 33 -11.52 -3.59 13.67
C SER A 33 -10.82 -2.60 14.58
N PHE A 34 -9.69 -2.08 14.12
CA PHE A 34 -8.91 -1.04 14.75
C PHE A 34 -8.91 0.19 13.85
N GLY A 35 -9.23 1.35 14.41
CA GLY A 35 -9.19 2.62 13.70
C GLY A 35 -8.46 3.64 14.55
N TYR A 36 -7.48 4.32 13.94
CA TYR A 36 -6.72 5.37 14.61
C TYR A 36 -6.58 6.59 13.71
N THR A 37 -7.16 7.70 14.16
CA THR A 37 -6.96 9.02 13.58
C THR A 37 -5.82 9.69 14.33
N LEU A 38 -4.73 10.00 13.62
CA LEU A 38 -3.59 10.67 14.24
C LEU A 38 -4.04 12.08 14.65
N PRO A 39 -3.79 12.51 15.90
CA PRO A 39 -4.19 13.84 16.39
C PRO A 39 -3.22 14.93 15.91
N THR A 40 -2.97 14.97 14.60
CA THR A 40 -2.07 15.92 13.93
C THR A 40 -2.45 17.38 14.20
N ALA A 41 -3.74 17.67 14.39
CA ALA A 41 -4.25 18.98 14.80
C ALA A 41 -3.69 19.49 16.15
N LYS A 42 -3.24 18.60 17.04
CA LYS A 42 -2.61 18.99 18.32
C LYS A 42 -1.17 19.47 18.15
N PHE A 43 -0.53 19.15 17.03
CA PHE A 43 0.85 19.54 16.74
C PHE A 43 0.85 20.74 15.79
N PRO A 44 1.28 21.94 16.21
CA PRO A 44 1.24 23.14 15.37
C PRO A 44 2.04 23.05 14.06
N LEU A 45 2.92 22.06 13.90
CA LEU A 45 3.67 21.81 12.67
C LEU A 45 2.94 20.87 11.69
N LEU A 46 1.93 20.12 12.14
CA LEU A 46 1.27 19.05 11.38
C LEU A 46 -0.25 19.23 11.26
N ASP A 47 -0.84 20.29 11.80
CA ASP A 47 -2.29 20.59 11.77
C ASP A 47 -2.89 20.80 10.36
N TRP A 48 -2.05 20.90 9.34
CA TRP A 48 -2.41 20.92 7.91
C TRP A 48 -2.58 19.51 7.32
N THR A 49 -2.31 18.47 8.09
CA THR A 49 -2.42 17.06 7.69
C THR A 49 -3.50 16.35 8.49
N THR A 50 -4.20 15.39 7.88
CA THR A 50 -5.13 14.47 8.55
C THR A 50 -4.76 13.07 8.12
N ILE A 51 -4.37 12.21 9.06
CA ILE A 51 -3.97 10.82 8.77
C ILE A 51 -4.91 9.89 9.52
N ASN A 52 -5.57 9.00 8.79
CA ASN A 52 -6.42 7.95 9.33
C ASN A 52 -5.88 6.59 8.91
N VAL A 53 -5.68 5.71 9.89
CA VAL A 53 -5.30 4.33 9.66
C VAL A 53 -6.43 3.44 10.17
N LYS A 54 -6.88 2.51 9.35
CA LYS A 54 -7.86 1.48 9.70
C LYS A 54 -7.27 0.12 9.39
N TYR A 55 -7.48 -0.81 10.29
CA TYR A 55 -7.06 -2.19 10.16
C TYR A 55 -8.20 -3.09 10.59
N GLN A 56 -8.67 -3.97 9.73
CA GLN A 56 -9.69 -4.96 10.03
C GLN A 56 -9.14 -6.35 9.76
N ALA A 57 -9.23 -7.22 10.77
CA ALA A 57 -8.91 -8.62 10.67
C ALA A 57 -10.20 -9.43 10.76
N THR A 58 -10.36 -10.39 9.87
CA THR A 58 -11.42 -11.39 9.91
C THR A 58 -10.80 -12.77 10.04
N TYR A 59 -11.40 -13.60 10.88
CA TYR A 59 -10.99 -14.99 11.05
C TYR A 59 -12.23 -15.86 11.05
N ARG A 60 -12.16 -16.94 10.28
CA ARG A 60 -13.22 -17.92 10.19
C ARG A 60 -12.64 -19.32 10.30
N TRP A 61 -13.22 -20.12 11.18
CA TRP A 61 -12.92 -21.55 11.33
C TRP A 61 -14.19 -22.33 11.00
N ILE A 62 -14.06 -23.33 10.13
CA ILE A 62 -15.16 -24.20 9.73
C ILE A 62 -14.77 -25.63 10.07
N GLY A 63 -15.56 -26.27 10.92
CA GLY A 63 -15.32 -27.64 11.35
C GLY A 63 -15.51 -28.63 10.22
N ALA A 64 -14.65 -29.66 10.18
CA ALA A 64 -14.74 -30.76 9.23
C ALA A 64 -16.11 -31.47 9.31
N SER A 65 -16.58 -31.98 8.17
CA SER A 65 -17.77 -32.82 8.12
C SER A 65 -17.63 -34.04 9.04
N ARG A 66 -18.75 -34.50 9.60
CA ARG A 66 -18.78 -35.73 10.41
C ARG A 66 -18.50 -37.00 9.60
N LEU A 67 -18.67 -36.93 8.27
CA LEU A 67 -18.40 -38.03 7.35
C LEU A 67 -16.91 -38.22 7.08
N ALA A 68 -16.10 -37.16 7.24
CA ALA A 68 -14.68 -37.18 6.94
C ALA A 68 -13.88 -36.25 7.88
N PRO A 69 -13.87 -36.51 9.20
CA PRO A 69 -13.13 -35.68 10.17
C PRO A 69 -11.62 -35.65 9.94
N GLU A 70 -11.07 -36.71 9.33
CA GLU A 70 -9.65 -36.86 8.99
C GLU A 70 -9.16 -35.86 7.94
N LEU A 71 -10.05 -35.30 7.11
CA LEU A 71 -9.69 -34.26 6.14
C LEU A 71 -9.36 -32.91 6.78
N GLY A 72 -9.63 -32.74 8.09
CA GLY A 72 -9.34 -31.52 8.83
C GLY A 72 -10.34 -30.39 8.58
N ASN A 73 -10.23 -29.37 9.42
CA ASN A 73 -11.04 -28.16 9.43
C ASN A 73 -10.52 -27.15 8.39
N PHE A 74 -11.31 -26.13 8.08
CA PHE A 74 -10.89 -25.01 7.24
C PHE A 74 -10.62 -23.79 8.10
N LEU A 75 -9.47 -23.17 7.88
CA LEU A 75 -9.12 -21.86 8.40
C LEU A 75 -9.22 -20.83 7.28
N GLU A 76 -9.82 -19.71 7.58
CA GLU A 76 -9.87 -18.55 6.71
C GLU A 76 -9.48 -17.32 7.51
N ASN A 77 -8.66 -16.48 6.88
CA ASN A 77 -8.12 -15.26 7.45
C ASN A 77 -8.27 -14.17 6.39
N GLY A 78 -8.83 -13.03 6.78
CA GLY A 78 -8.85 -11.81 5.99
C GLY A 78 -8.17 -10.66 6.75
N GLN A 79 -7.46 -9.83 6.00
CA GLN A 79 -6.87 -8.59 6.44
C GLN A 79 -7.32 -7.48 5.50
N GLN A 80 -7.75 -6.36 6.06
CA GLN A 80 -8.01 -5.12 5.34
C GLN A 80 -7.30 -3.98 6.05
N SER A 81 -6.26 -3.45 5.43
CA SER A 81 -5.53 -2.26 5.88
C SER A 81 -5.89 -1.10 4.98
N GLU A 82 -6.25 0.03 5.57
CA GLU A 82 -6.54 1.26 4.85
C GLU A 82 -5.83 2.42 5.55
N ALA A 83 -4.98 3.13 4.82
CA ALA A 83 -4.33 4.34 5.27
C ALA A 83 -4.73 5.48 4.34
N THR A 84 -5.33 6.52 4.92
CA THR A 84 -5.66 7.75 4.20
C THR A 84 -4.91 8.92 4.82
N ALA A 85 -4.26 9.72 3.98
CA ALA A 85 -3.61 10.95 4.37
C ALA A 85 -4.17 12.08 3.50
N GLN A 86 -4.73 13.09 4.14
CA GLN A 86 -5.21 14.30 3.51
C GLN A 86 -4.28 15.44 3.91
N LEU A 87 -3.72 16.12 2.91
CA LEU A 87 -2.77 17.21 3.06
C LEU A 87 -3.44 18.47 2.54
N ASP A 88 -3.76 19.40 3.43
CA ASP A 88 -4.33 20.72 3.10
C ASP A 88 -3.20 21.75 3.11
N PHE A 89 -2.60 21.96 1.94
CA PHE A 89 -1.50 22.91 1.79
C PHE A 89 -1.96 24.36 1.94
N THR A 90 -3.24 24.65 1.75
CA THR A 90 -3.79 25.99 1.99
C THR A 90 -3.59 26.40 3.45
N ARG A 91 -3.84 25.48 4.39
CA ARG A 91 -3.54 25.70 5.82
C ARG A 91 -2.05 25.84 6.08
N LEU A 92 -1.21 25.02 5.44
CA LEU A 92 0.24 25.12 5.56
C LEU A 92 0.75 26.50 5.12
N TYR A 93 0.31 26.98 3.96
CA TYR A 93 0.73 28.26 3.41
C TYR A 93 0.23 29.45 4.24
N GLN A 94 -0.97 29.35 4.83
CA GLN A 94 -1.52 30.37 5.72
C GLN A 94 -0.68 30.60 7.00
N LYS A 95 0.15 29.62 7.41
CA LYS A 95 1.08 29.81 8.56
C LYS A 95 2.18 30.81 8.26
N SER A 96 2.61 30.93 7.01
CA SER A 96 3.62 31.90 6.62
C SER A 96 2.96 33.22 6.25
N LYS A 97 3.32 34.30 6.94
CA LYS A 97 2.84 35.66 6.63
C LYS A 97 3.14 36.08 5.18
N PHE A 98 4.24 35.58 4.61
CA PHE A 98 4.64 35.86 3.23
C PHE A 98 3.77 35.10 2.23
N LEU A 99 3.55 33.80 2.45
CA LEU A 99 2.75 32.97 1.54
C LEU A 99 1.26 33.32 1.58
N ARG A 100 0.74 33.68 2.76
CA ARG A 100 -0.64 34.16 2.91
C ARG A 100 -0.95 35.37 2.01
N GLN A 101 0.03 36.24 1.77
CA GLN A 101 -0.17 37.41 0.90
C GLN A 101 -0.30 37.05 -0.59
N LEU A 102 0.14 35.86 -0.99
CA LEU A 102 0.04 35.40 -2.38
C LEU A 102 -1.41 35.11 -2.77
N ASP A 103 -2.23 34.67 -1.80
CA ASP A 103 -3.65 34.38 -1.98
C ASP A 103 -4.54 35.64 -1.83
N VAL A 104 -4.15 36.64 -1.02
CA VAL A 104 -4.95 37.86 -0.78
C VAL A 104 -4.78 38.89 -1.91
N PRO A 105 -5.85 39.44 -2.54
CA PRO A 105 -5.75 40.39 -3.65
C PRO A 105 -4.85 41.60 -3.33
N LYS A 106 -4.18 42.14 -4.36
CA LYS A 106 -3.21 43.23 -4.21
C LYS A 106 -3.92 44.50 -3.72
N ASN A 107 -3.72 44.87 -2.47
CA ASN A 107 -4.22 46.13 -1.93
C ASN A 107 -3.09 47.18 -1.86
N ILE A 108 -3.37 48.41 -2.30
CA ILE A 108 -2.37 49.48 -2.35
C ILE A 108 -2.00 49.94 -0.93
N GLU A 109 -2.98 49.93 -0.02
CA GLU A 109 -2.82 50.29 1.39
C GLU A 109 -1.85 49.38 2.15
N ASP A 110 -1.81 48.08 1.83
CA ASP A 110 -0.89 47.12 2.46
C ASP A 110 0.57 47.39 2.10
N ARG A 111 0.80 47.93 0.89
CA ARG A 111 2.14 48.36 0.46
C ARG A 111 2.64 49.53 1.28
N GLU A 112 1.76 50.49 1.57
CA GLU A 112 2.08 51.67 2.37
C GLU A 112 2.29 51.31 3.84
N LYS A 113 1.41 50.47 4.41
CA LYS A 113 1.57 49.93 5.77
C LYS A 113 2.89 49.15 5.93
N TRP A 114 3.28 48.34 4.95
CA TRP A 114 4.56 47.61 4.98
C TRP A 114 5.79 48.53 4.90
N ARG A 115 5.71 49.62 4.11
CA ARG A 115 6.78 50.64 4.02
C ARG A 115 6.90 51.43 5.32
N ASN A 116 5.78 51.75 5.95
CA ASN A 116 5.73 52.55 7.19
C ASN A 116 5.81 51.70 8.48
N ARG A 117 6.13 50.40 8.38
CA ARG A 117 6.17 49.46 9.53
C ARG A 117 7.17 49.81 10.63
N ILE A 118 8.15 50.69 10.34
CA ILE A 118 9.16 51.13 11.29
C ILE A 118 8.87 52.59 11.63
N THR A 119 8.20 52.81 12.76
CA THR A 119 8.05 54.15 13.33
C THR A 119 9.14 54.36 14.39
N LYS A 120 9.91 55.45 14.24
CA LYS A 120 10.91 55.87 15.23
C LYS A 120 10.23 56.81 16.21
N VAL A 121 10.01 56.36 17.44
CA VAL A 121 9.44 57.18 18.52
C VAL A 121 10.57 57.65 19.43
N ARG A 122 10.60 58.95 19.75
CA ARG A 122 11.57 59.54 20.67
C ARG A 122 10.88 59.75 22.01
N ASP A 123 11.29 58.97 23.01
CA ASP A 123 10.78 59.11 24.37
C ASP A 123 11.84 59.81 25.23
N SER A 124 11.44 60.82 26.00
CA SER A 124 12.31 61.44 27.01
C SER A 124 12.25 60.60 28.29
N VAL A 125 13.37 60.00 28.68
CA VAL A 125 13.47 59.24 29.93
C VAL A 125 14.27 60.05 30.94
N THR A 126 13.71 60.27 32.12
CA THR A 126 14.38 60.98 33.22
C THR A 126 15.22 59.99 34.02
N THR A 127 16.53 60.23 34.12
CA THR A 127 17.43 59.39 34.93
C THR A 127 17.25 59.70 36.42
N LYS A 128 17.58 58.77 37.34
CA LYS A 128 17.45 58.98 38.81
C LYS A 128 18.22 60.21 39.36
N SER A 129 19.08 60.81 38.55
CA SER A 129 19.82 62.05 38.81
C SER A 129 19.21 63.31 38.15
N GLY A 130 17.94 63.28 37.73
CA GLY A 130 17.19 64.46 37.26
C GLY A 130 17.47 64.91 35.81
N LYS A 131 18.43 64.28 35.10
CA LYS A 131 18.75 64.63 33.71
C LYS A 131 17.84 63.88 32.72
N LYS A 132 17.11 64.62 31.88
CA LYS A 132 16.28 64.08 30.78
C LYS A 132 17.18 63.63 29.63
N VAL A 133 17.14 62.34 29.31
CA VAL A 133 17.86 61.75 28.17
C VAL A 133 16.83 61.26 27.15
N LEU A 134 16.93 61.75 25.92
CA LEU A 134 16.08 61.31 24.81
C LEU A 134 16.56 59.94 24.31
N ARG A 135 15.75 58.91 24.46
CA ARG A 135 15.99 57.57 23.89
C ARG A 135 15.08 57.36 22.69
N THR A 136 15.68 57.09 21.54
CA THR A 136 14.94 56.72 20.33
C THR A 136 14.65 55.22 20.37
N ARG A 137 13.38 54.82 20.37
CA ARG A 137 12.96 53.42 20.23
C ARG A 137 12.32 53.19 18.85
N ARG A 138 12.66 52.07 18.23
CA ARG A 138 12.02 51.63 16.97
C ARG A 138 10.86 50.73 17.35
N ILE A 139 9.64 51.13 17.00
CA ILE A 139 8.45 50.30 17.17
C ILE A 139 8.20 49.66 15.81
N LEU A 140 8.24 48.32 15.77
CA LEU A 140 7.89 47.55 14.59
C LEU A 140 6.41 47.21 14.65
N ASP A 141 5.64 47.69 13.69
CA ASP A 141 4.26 47.26 13.55
C ASP A 141 4.19 45.80 13.09
N LYS A 142 3.86 44.90 14.02
CA LYS A 142 3.76 43.45 13.76
C LYS A 142 2.52 43.07 12.96
N THR A 143 1.58 44.02 12.77
CA THR A 143 0.35 43.83 11.99
C THR A 143 0.57 44.06 10.49
N ALA A 144 1.63 44.79 10.11
CA ALA A 144 1.98 45.02 8.72
C ALA A 144 2.36 43.71 8.03
N MET A 145 1.61 43.34 6.98
CA MET A 145 1.90 42.13 6.19
C MET A 145 3.07 42.39 5.23
N PRO A 146 3.98 41.42 5.02
CA PRO A 146 5.06 41.55 4.05
C PRO A 146 4.50 41.84 2.67
N TYR A 147 5.04 42.83 1.92
CA TYR A 147 4.62 43.10 0.55
C TYR A 147 5.48 42.34 -0.47
N VAL A 148 4.84 41.49 -1.28
CA VAL A 148 5.46 40.74 -2.38
C VAL A 148 5.21 41.48 -3.70
N GLY A 149 6.29 41.80 -4.43
CA GLY A 149 6.21 42.39 -5.76
C GLY A 149 5.61 41.43 -6.80
N THR A 150 5.21 41.95 -7.96
CA THR A 150 4.49 41.19 -9.00
C THR A 150 5.21 39.89 -9.42
N VAL A 151 6.53 39.94 -9.65
CA VAL A 151 7.33 38.77 -10.05
C VAL A 151 7.38 37.73 -8.92
N GLY A 152 7.68 38.16 -7.69
CA GLY A 152 7.70 37.28 -6.53
C GLY A 152 6.33 36.64 -6.26
N ARG A 153 5.25 37.30 -6.67
CA ARG A 153 3.89 36.77 -6.54
C ARG A 153 3.57 35.69 -7.57
N VAL A 154 4.05 35.83 -8.81
CA VAL A 154 3.90 34.78 -9.84
C VAL A 154 4.65 33.51 -9.43
N PHE A 155 5.93 33.64 -9.06
CA PHE A 155 6.71 32.50 -8.57
C PHE A 155 6.14 31.93 -7.26
N GLY A 156 5.69 32.80 -6.35
CA GLY A 156 5.03 32.39 -5.13
C GLY A 156 3.76 31.58 -5.40
N LYS A 157 2.90 32.01 -6.34
CA LYS A 157 1.68 31.28 -6.72
C LYS A 157 1.96 29.93 -7.36
N LEU A 158 3.03 29.83 -8.16
CA LEU A 158 3.48 28.54 -8.69
C LEU A 158 3.97 27.61 -7.58
N LEU A 159 4.66 28.12 -6.56
CA LEU A 159 5.08 27.34 -5.39
C LEU A 159 3.91 26.93 -4.49
N THR A 160 2.87 27.77 -4.41
CA THR A 160 1.63 27.48 -3.66
C THR A 160 0.51 26.93 -4.54
N SER A 161 0.86 26.36 -5.71
CA SER A 161 -0.13 25.88 -6.66
C SER A 161 -0.86 24.67 -6.13
N VAL A 162 -0.17 23.78 -5.42
CA VAL A 162 -0.78 22.59 -4.82
C VAL A 162 -1.64 23.01 -3.65
N LYS A 163 -2.97 22.87 -3.75
CA LYS A 163 -3.91 23.28 -2.69
C LYS A 163 -4.22 22.12 -1.75
N GLN A 164 -4.45 20.94 -2.31
CA GLN A 164 -4.72 19.73 -1.53
C GLN A 164 -4.06 18.53 -2.20
N ALA A 165 -3.58 17.58 -1.40
CA ALA A 165 -3.24 16.25 -1.87
C ALA A 165 -3.87 15.20 -0.95
N ASN A 166 -4.50 14.20 -1.53
CA ASN A 166 -5.05 13.06 -0.82
C ASN A 166 -4.33 11.81 -1.28
N PHE A 167 -3.88 11.03 -0.32
CA PHE A 167 -3.25 9.74 -0.51
C PHE A 167 -4.14 8.70 0.17
N SER A 168 -4.45 7.63 -0.54
CA SER A 168 -5.22 6.50 -0.01
C SER A 168 -4.53 5.21 -0.45
N LEU A 169 -4.11 4.41 0.52
CA LEU A 169 -3.58 3.07 0.32
C LEU A 169 -4.56 2.09 0.96
N SER A 170 -5.03 1.13 0.19
CA SER A 170 -5.88 0.04 0.65
C SER A 170 -5.25 -1.28 0.25
N GLU A 171 -5.07 -2.17 1.23
CA GLU A 171 -4.55 -3.51 1.05
C GLU A 171 -5.53 -4.50 1.64
N VAL A 172 -6.00 -5.43 0.82
CA VAL A 172 -6.88 -6.52 1.21
C VAL A 172 -6.14 -7.82 0.94
N ALA A 173 -6.04 -8.67 1.95
CA ALA A 173 -5.39 -9.96 1.84
C ALA A 173 -6.27 -11.03 2.46
N ASN A 174 -6.50 -12.12 1.74
CA ASN A 174 -7.31 -13.24 2.22
C ASN A 174 -6.52 -14.53 2.04
N THR A 175 -6.63 -15.43 3.02
CA THR A 175 -6.07 -16.77 2.96
C THR A 175 -7.13 -17.77 3.35
N ARG A 176 -7.21 -18.87 2.59
CA ARG A 176 -7.99 -20.06 2.90
C ARG A 176 -7.07 -21.25 2.99
N LEU A 177 -7.00 -21.83 4.18
CA LEU A 177 -6.18 -22.98 4.54
C LEU A 177 -7.08 -24.16 4.94
N PRO A 178 -7.33 -25.10 4.03
CA PRO A 178 -7.97 -26.36 4.37
C PRO A 178 -7.01 -27.31 5.11
N GLY A 179 -7.55 -28.31 5.80
CA GLY A 179 -6.76 -29.39 6.38
C GLY A 179 -6.25 -29.15 7.79
N TYR A 180 -6.74 -28.12 8.49
CA TYR A 180 -6.31 -27.79 9.84
C TYR A 180 -6.89 -28.76 10.88
N THR A 181 -6.05 -29.48 11.63
CA THR A 181 -6.52 -30.61 12.48
C THR A 181 -7.07 -30.18 13.82
N ASP A 182 -6.69 -29.00 14.31
CA ASP A 182 -7.05 -28.57 15.65
C ASP A 182 -8.40 -27.81 15.71
N SER A 183 -9.00 -27.83 16.89
CA SER A 183 -10.23 -27.10 17.20
C SER A 183 -9.96 -25.62 17.44
N THR A 184 -10.97 -24.78 17.24
CA THR A 184 -10.96 -23.40 17.74
C THR A 184 -11.81 -23.29 19.00
N GLN A 185 -11.32 -22.55 20.00
CA GLN A 185 -12.05 -22.23 21.22
C GLN A 185 -12.27 -20.71 21.31
N TYR A 186 -12.19 -20.14 22.50
CA TYR A 186 -12.40 -18.71 22.72
C TYR A 186 -11.40 -17.86 21.92
N LEU A 187 -11.88 -16.74 21.35
CA LEU A 187 -11.07 -15.79 20.58
C LEU A 187 -10.33 -16.41 19.37
N GLY A 188 -10.86 -17.49 18.81
CA GLY A 188 -10.32 -18.10 17.59
C GLY A 188 -9.09 -19.00 17.82
N GLN A 189 -8.65 -19.13 19.07
CA GLN A 189 -7.45 -19.88 19.46
C GLN A 189 -7.83 -21.04 20.38
N ASN A 190 -7.10 -22.15 20.26
CA ASN A 190 -7.10 -23.19 21.29
C ASN A 190 -5.93 -22.93 22.26
N PHE A 191 -6.25 -22.56 23.50
CA PHE A 191 -5.25 -22.20 24.51
C PHE A 191 -4.37 -23.38 24.97
N LYS A 192 -4.75 -24.62 24.66
CA LYS A 192 -3.94 -25.81 24.98
C LYS A 192 -2.83 -26.03 23.96
N SER A 193 -3.10 -25.80 22.69
CA SER A 193 -2.17 -25.99 21.56
C SER A 193 -1.51 -24.69 21.10
N MET A 194 -2.02 -23.54 21.54
CA MET A 194 -1.65 -22.20 21.07
C MET A 194 -1.74 -22.05 19.55
N ALA A 195 -2.71 -22.74 18.94
CA ALA A 195 -2.92 -22.80 17.50
C ALA A 195 -4.30 -22.21 17.10
N PRO A 196 -4.44 -21.62 15.89
CA PRO A 196 -3.41 -21.44 14.86
C PRO A 196 -2.39 -20.34 15.20
N GLY A 197 -2.72 -19.46 16.14
CA GLY A 197 -1.89 -18.34 16.61
C GLY A 197 -2.57 -17.00 16.37
N PHE A 198 -2.38 -16.06 17.29
CA PHE A 198 -2.96 -14.72 17.18
C PHE A 198 -2.49 -13.96 15.95
N ASP A 199 -1.30 -14.28 15.41
CA ASP A 199 -0.82 -13.70 14.15
C ASP A 199 -1.78 -14.02 13.00
N PHE A 200 -2.14 -15.30 12.83
CA PHE A 200 -3.08 -15.73 11.80
C PHE A 200 -4.51 -15.25 12.10
N ILE A 201 -4.94 -15.26 13.36
CA ILE A 201 -6.28 -14.77 13.74
C ILE A 201 -6.42 -13.26 13.49
N LEU A 202 -5.34 -12.51 13.68
CA LEU A 202 -5.30 -11.06 13.50
C LEU A 202 -4.99 -10.61 12.07
N GLY A 203 -5.03 -11.48 11.06
CA GLY A 203 -4.90 -11.03 9.66
C GLY A 203 -3.59 -11.42 8.97
N ARG A 204 -2.59 -11.93 9.68
CA ARG A 204 -1.27 -12.22 9.07
C ARG A 204 -1.38 -13.35 8.05
N GLN A 205 -1.06 -13.05 6.80
CA GLN A 205 -1.06 -14.04 5.72
C GLN A 205 0.10 -15.03 5.91
N PRO A 206 -0.16 -16.36 5.95
CA PRO A 206 0.89 -17.36 6.11
C PRO A 206 1.76 -17.46 4.86
N ASP A 207 3.04 -17.70 5.07
CA ASP A 207 4.00 -18.04 4.03
C ASP A 207 4.25 -19.57 4.01
N SER A 208 5.01 -20.06 3.03
CA SER A 208 5.37 -21.48 2.93
C SER A 208 6.09 -21.98 4.19
N ASN A 209 6.88 -21.13 4.84
CA ASN A 209 7.56 -21.46 6.10
C ASN A 209 6.58 -21.62 7.27
N TRP A 210 5.54 -20.80 7.36
CA TRP A 210 4.47 -20.94 8.33
C TRP A 210 3.73 -22.26 8.11
N LEU A 211 3.40 -22.62 6.87
CA LEU A 211 2.75 -23.90 6.53
C LEU A 211 3.62 -25.09 6.98
N ASN A 212 4.91 -25.08 6.63
CA ASN A 212 5.86 -26.13 7.03
C ASN A 212 5.96 -26.28 8.55
N ARG A 213 6.02 -25.16 9.29
CA ARG A 213 6.06 -25.18 10.76
C ARG A 213 4.79 -25.77 11.37
N LYS A 214 3.61 -25.39 10.87
CA LYS A 214 2.32 -25.93 11.37
C LYS A 214 2.15 -27.41 11.01
N ALA A 215 2.62 -27.81 9.84
CA ALA A 215 2.63 -29.21 9.42
C ALA A 215 3.57 -30.07 10.29
N ALA A 216 4.76 -29.57 10.60
CA ALA A 216 5.70 -30.21 11.53
C ALA A 216 5.12 -30.34 12.95
N ALA A 217 4.35 -29.34 13.39
CA ALA A 217 3.62 -29.38 14.66
C ALA A 217 2.38 -30.32 14.67
N GLY A 218 2.08 -30.98 13.55
CA GLY A 218 0.92 -31.90 13.44
C GLY A 218 -0.43 -31.18 13.33
N LEU A 219 -0.44 -29.88 13.03
CA LEU A 219 -1.65 -29.05 12.92
C LEU A 219 -2.29 -29.09 11.53
N ILE A 220 -1.72 -29.85 10.60
CA ILE A 220 -2.22 -30.07 9.25
C ILE A 220 -2.43 -31.57 9.04
N THR A 221 -3.50 -31.94 8.36
CA THR A 221 -3.88 -33.33 8.14
C THR A 221 -2.80 -34.10 7.37
N ARG A 222 -2.61 -35.36 7.76
CA ARG A 222 -1.75 -36.32 7.08
C ARG A 222 -2.53 -37.29 6.20
N ASP A 223 -3.83 -37.06 6.02
CA ASP A 223 -4.69 -37.89 5.19
C ASP A 223 -4.25 -37.85 3.72
N THR A 224 -4.06 -39.02 3.12
CA THR A 224 -3.56 -39.13 1.73
C THR A 224 -4.60 -38.81 0.68
N ASN A 225 -5.89 -38.81 1.04
CA ASN A 225 -7.01 -38.42 0.18
C ASN A 225 -7.28 -36.91 0.23
N PHE A 226 -6.54 -36.15 1.03
CA PHE A 226 -6.66 -34.70 1.12
C PHE A 226 -6.24 -34.01 -0.19
N ASN A 227 -7.20 -33.36 -0.85
CA ASN A 227 -7.01 -32.71 -2.17
C ASN A 227 -7.48 -31.24 -2.20
N TYR A 228 -7.84 -30.64 -1.06
CA TYR A 228 -8.22 -29.24 -1.04
C TYR A 228 -7.01 -28.33 -1.24
N MET A 229 -7.19 -27.24 -1.98
CA MET A 229 -6.11 -26.28 -2.28
C MET A 229 -6.03 -25.18 -1.22
N PHE A 230 -4.81 -24.85 -0.83
CA PHE A 230 -4.49 -23.60 -0.16
C PHE A 230 -4.65 -22.46 -1.17
N GLN A 231 -5.31 -21.37 -0.76
CA GLN A 231 -5.59 -20.23 -1.63
C GLN A 231 -5.27 -18.93 -0.88
N GLN A 232 -4.67 -17.97 -1.58
CA GLN A 232 -4.49 -16.61 -1.09
C GLN A 232 -4.85 -15.60 -2.17
N ASN A 233 -5.46 -14.50 -1.76
CA ASN A 233 -5.77 -13.37 -2.62
C ASN A 233 -5.16 -12.13 -1.97
N PHE A 234 -4.54 -11.27 -2.76
CA PHE A 234 -3.97 -10.01 -2.30
C PHE A 234 -4.32 -8.93 -3.31
N ASP A 235 -4.98 -7.89 -2.85
CA ASP A 235 -5.37 -6.71 -3.62
C ASP A 235 -4.78 -5.47 -2.97
N GLN A 236 -4.01 -4.70 -3.71
CA GLN A 236 -3.45 -3.42 -3.29
C GLN A 236 -3.95 -2.33 -4.22
N ARG A 237 -4.54 -1.28 -3.67
CA ARG A 237 -4.96 -0.08 -4.38
C ARG A 237 -4.34 1.14 -3.73
N LEU A 238 -3.54 1.85 -4.51
CA LEU A 238 -3.01 3.16 -4.20
C LEU A 238 -3.74 4.20 -5.07
N THR A 239 -4.33 5.20 -4.43
CA THR A 239 -4.91 6.36 -5.09
C THR A 239 -4.26 7.61 -4.54
N VAL A 240 -3.75 8.44 -5.44
CA VAL A 240 -3.22 9.76 -5.15
C VAL A 240 -4.05 10.76 -5.95
N SER A 241 -4.65 11.73 -5.28
CA SER A 241 -5.30 12.85 -5.95
C SER A 241 -4.73 14.17 -5.45
N ALA A 242 -4.53 15.11 -6.35
CA ALA A 242 -4.03 16.43 -6.02
C ALA A 242 -4.80 17.50 -6.79
N THR A 243 -5.10 18.61 -6.13
CA THR A 243 -5.71 19.78 -6.76
C THR A 243 -4.66 20.89 -6.85
N LEU A 244 -4.46 21.39 -8.06
CA LEU A 244 -3.49 22.42 -8.38
C LEU A 244 -4.21 23.64 -8.93
N GLU A 245 -3.89 24.81 -8.40
CA GLU A 245 -4.34 26.13 -8.87
C GLU A 245 -3.11 27.02 -9.14
N PRO A 246 -2.42 26.84 -10.28
CA PRO A 246 -1.21 27.61 -10.60
C PRO A 246 -1.50 29.07 -10.93
N VAL A 247 -2.66 29.36 -11.54
CA VAL A 247 -3.17 30.71 -11.80
C VAL A 247 -4.61 30.79 -11.33
N ARG A 248 -5.06 32.01 -11.00
CA ARG A 248 -6.44 32.22 -10.56
C ARG A 248 -7.39 31.73 -11.65
N ASP A 249 -8.47 31.08 -11.25
CA ASP A 249 -9.52 30.58 -12.14
C ASP A 249 -9.10 29.36 -13.00
N LEU A 250 -7.89 28.78 -12.81
CA LEU A 250 -7.47 27.50 -13.39
C LEU A 250 -7.32 26.43 -12.30
N ASN A 251 -8.24 25.47 -12.26
CA ASN A 251 -8.17 24.30 -11.37
C ASN A 251 -7.81 23.04 -12.16
N ILE A 252 -6.73 22.38 -11.77
CA ILE A 252 -6.26 21.12 -12.33
C ILE A 252 -6.38 20.05 -11.24
N THR A 253 -7.19 19.03 -11.49
CA THR A 253 -7.25 17.85 -10.61
C THR A 253 -6.43 16.73 -11.24
N LEU A 254 -5.34 16.34 -10.60
CA LEU A 254 -4.53 15.19 -10.94
C LEU A 254 -5.04 13.99 -10.16
N SER A 255 -5.32 12.88 -10.84
CA SER A 255 -5.60 11.58 -10.23
C SER A 255 -4.62 10.54 -10.75
N LEU A 256 -3.99 9.83 -9.82
CA LEU A 256 -3.09 8.72 -10.08
C LEU A 256 -3.62 7.51 -9.31
N SER A 257 -3.76 6.40 -9.98
CA SER A 257 -4.11 5.12 -9.38
C SER A 257 -3.06 4.06 -9.73
N LYS A 258 -2.81 3.17 -8.77
CA LYS A 258 -2.10 1.92 -8.98
C LYS A 258 -2.89 0.82 -8.29
N THR A 259 -3.33 -0.16 -9.06
CA THR A 259 -3.92 -1.39 -8.54
C THR A 259 -2.99 -2.55 -8.83
N PHE A 260 -2.89 -3.49 -7.90
CA PHE A 260 -2.14 -4.71 -8.05
C PHE A 260 -2.95 -5.81 -7.39
N ASN A 261 -3.20 -6.90 -8.11
CA ASN A 261 -3.85 -8.06 -7.56
C ASN A 261 -3.01 -9.32 -7.80
N LYS A 262 -3.01 -10.21 -6.83
CA LYS A 262 -2.30 -11.48 -6.87
C LYS A 262 -3.14 -12.57 -6.22
N ASN A 263 -3.35 -13.63 -6.97
CA ASN A 263 -4.00 -14.85 -6.54
C ASN A 263 -2.95 -15.96 -6.51
N TYR A 264 -2.77 -16.57 -5.36
CA TYR A 264 -1.88 -17.70 -5.16
C TYR A 264 -2.70 -18.93 -4.81
N SER A 265 -2.36 -20.07 -5.39
CA SER A 265 -2.92 -21.35 -4.99
C SER A 265 -1.87 -22.44 -5.05
N GLU A 266 -1.96 -23.39 -4.14
CA GLU A 266 -1.12 -24.59 -4.16
C GLU A 266 -1.85 -25.76 -3.50
N THR A 267 -1.42 -26.97 -3.81
CA THR A 267 -1.84 -28.17 -3.09
C THR A 267 -0.77 -28.53 -2.07
N PHE A 268 -1.01 -28.21 -0.81
CA PHE A 268 -0.12 -28.58 0.29
C PHE A 268 -0.62 -29.87 0.96
N ARG A 269 0.09 -30.99 0.78
CA ARG A 269 -0.36 -32.30 1.27
C ARG A 269 0.78 -33.21 1.72
N PHE A 270 0.42 -34.19 2.56
CA PHE A 270 1.32 -35.25 3.03
C PHE A 270 1.34 -36.41 2.02
N ILE A 271 2.35 -36.44 1.14
CA ILE A 271 2.44 -37.44 0.07
C ILE A 271 3.89 -37.89 -0.16
N ASP A 272 4.06 -39.05 -0.79
CA ASP A 272 5.29 -39.47 -1.43
C ASP A 272 5.16 -39.31 -2.97
N THR A 273 6.01 -38.47 -3.56
CA THR A 273 6.08 -38.25 -5.02
C THR A 273 7.09 -39.17 -5.72
N SER A 274 7.85 -39.95 -4.96
CA SER A 274 8.88 -40.89 -5.45
C SER A 274 8.39 -42.34 -5.60
N GLY A 275 7.13 -42.62 -5.24
CA GLY A 275 6.53 -43.95 -5.34
C GLY A 275 6.87 -44.91 -4.19
N GLY A 276 7.55 -44.43 -3.14
CA GLY A 276 7.88 -45.21 -1.94
C GLY A 276 6.90 -45.01 -0.77
N ALA A 277 7.41 -45.20 0.44
CA ALA A 277 6.70 -44.98 1.71
C ALA A 277 7.16 -43.72 2.47
N ASN A 278 8.05 -42.92 1.90
CA ASN A 278 8.68 -41.76 2.55
C ASN A 278 7.82 -40.50 2.39
N ARG A 279 6.60 -40.55 2.93
CA ARG A 279 5.65 -39.44 2.87
C ARG A 279 6.16 -38.23 3.65
N LYS A 280 6.10 -37.06 3.02
CA LYS A 280 6.40 -35.77 3.63
C LYS A 280 5.41 -34.72 3.15
N PHE A 281 5.33 -33.62 3.87
CA PHE A 281 4.57 -32.48 3.39
C PHE A 281 5.28 -31.88 2.17
N MET A 282 4.52 -31.67 1.10
CA MET A 282 5.03 -31.10 -0.14
C MET A 282 4.10 -29.99 -0.62
N HIS A 283 4.71 -28.91 -1.12
CA HIS A 283 4.02 -27.87 -1.89
C HIS A 283 3.95 -28.33 -3.35
N LEU A 284 2.76 -28.66 -3.82
CA LEU A 284 2.54 -29.19 -5.17
C LEU A 284 1.83 -28.16 -6.03
N ASN A 285 2.29 -28.03 -7.27
CA ASN A 285 1.72 -27.15 -8.30
C ASN A 285 1.42 -25.72 -7.78
N PRO A 286 2.40 -25.03 -7.16
CA PRO A 286 2.20 -23.64 -6.75
C PRO A 286 1.95 -22.79 -7.98
N TYR A 287 0.83 -22.08 -7.99
CA TYR A 287 0.42 -21.19 -9.06
C TYR A 287 0.17 -19.80 -8.51
N ALA A 288 0.82 -18.80 -9.10
CA ALA A 288 0.59 -17.39 -8.81
C ALA A 288 0.16 -16.69 -10.09
N GLY A 289 -1.06 -16.15 -10.09
CA GLY A 289 -1.58 -15.31 -11.17
C GLY A 289 -1.98 -13.94 -10.63
N GLY A 290 -2.09 -12.95 -11.50
CA GLY A 290 -2.43 -11.61 -11.06
C GLY A 290 -2.37 -10.59 -12.19
N GLY A 291 -2.58 -9.34 -11.83
CA GLY A 291 -2.56 -8.21 -12.74
C GLY A 291 -2.14 -6.94 -12.01
N PHE A 292 -1.88 -5.90 -12.79
CA PHE A 292 -1.67 -4.56 -12.28
C PHE A 292 -2.24 -3.56 -13.28
N ASP A 293 -2.75 -2.46 -12.76
CA ASP A 293 -3.13 -1.29 -13.54
C ASP A 293 -2.45 -0.08 -12.90
N VAL A 294 -1.72 0.70 -13.69
CA VAL A 294 -0.95 1.84 -13.20
C VAL A 294 -1.23 3.02 -14.09
N SER A 295 -1.59 4.15 -13.48
CA SER A 295 -1.69 5.42 -14.19
C SER A 295 -0.37 5.77 -14.84
N TYR A 296 -0.41 5.94 -16.15
CA TYR A 296 0.76 6.16 -16.99
C TYR A 296 0.71 7.55 -17.61
N ILE A 297 1.76 8.34 -17.40
CA ILE A 297 1.85 9.71 -17.89
C ILE A 297 3.00 9.83 -18.91
N ALA A 298 2.65 10.05 -20.18
CA ALA A 298 3.57 10.10 -21.31
C ALA A 298 3.84 11.53 -21.84
N PHE A 299 3.85 12.56 -20.99
CA PHE A 299 3.93 13.96 -21.42
C PHE A 299 5.16 14.26 -22.30
N ASN A 300 6.31 13.63 -22.03
CA ASN A 300 7.55 13.89 -22.74
C ASN A 300 7.51 13.52 -24.23
N THR A 301 6.74 12.50 -24.59
CA THR A 301 6.66 12.02 -25.99
C THR A 301 5.38 12.45 -26.69
N LEU A 302 4.41 13.01 -25.96
CA LEU A 302 3.09 13.37 -26.46
C LEU A 302 3.16 14.43 -27.58
N PHE A 303 4.12 15.36 -27.51
CA PHE A 303 4.26 16.47 -28.46
C PHE A 303 5.32 16.22 -29.55
N LYS A 304 5.80 14.98 -29.74
CA LYS A 304 6.68 14.67 -30.86
C LYS A 304 5.91 14.68 -32.17
N ASN A 305 6.57 15.12 -33.24
CA ASN A 305 5.97 15.21 -34.57
C ASN A 305 5.46 13.83 -35.03
N PHE A 306 4.21 13.82 -35.52
CA PHE A 306 3.55 12.62 -36.04
C PHE A 306 3.35 12.76 -37.55
N ASP A 307 3.78 11.75 -38.31
CA ASP A 307 3.58 11.65 -39.76
C ASP A 307 2.95 10.27 -40.05
N PRO A 308 1.72 10.20 -40.60
CA PRO A 308 1.05 8.94 -40.90
C PRO A 308 1.81 8.03 -41.89
N ASN A 309 2.68 8.62 -42.72
CA ASN A 309 3.41 7.90 -43.77
C ASN A 309 4.81 7.46 -43.33
N ARG A 310 5.23 7.77 -42.10
CA ARG A 310 6.55 7.42 -41.56
C ARG A 310 6.44 6.78 -40.19
N VAL A 311 7.31 5.82 -39.92
CA VAL A 311 7.44 5.23 -38.58
C VAL A 311 7.84 6.33 -37.58
N SER A 312 7.07 6.48 -36.52
CA SER A 312 7.30 7.51 -35.51
C SER A 312 8.68 7.37 -34.84
N GLU A 313 9.30 8.50 -34.49
CA GLU A 313 10.60 8.51 -33.84
C GLU A 313 10.56 7.78 -32.48
N VAL A 314 9.44 7.88 -31.76
CA VAL A 314 9.19 7.18 -30.50
C VAL A 314 9.21 5.66 -30.73
N PHE A 315 8.57 5.19 -31.81
CA PHE A 315 8.59 3.76 -32.14
C PHE A 315 9.99 3.28 -32.51
N LYS A 316 10.75 4.04 -33.30
CA LYS A 316 12.16 3.69 -33.60
C LYS A 316 13.02 3.63 -32.33
N THR A 317 12.78 4.55 -31.39
CA THR A 317 13.44 4.54 -30.07
C THR A 317 13.09 3.27 -29.30
N PHE A 318 11.80 2.88 -29.29
CA PHE A 318 11.36 1.61 -28.74
C PHE A 318 12.07 0.42 -29.37
N GLU A 319 12.18 0.38 -30.70
CA GLU A 319 12.84 -0.72 -31.40
C GLU A 319 14.30 -0.87 -31.00
N ASN A 320 15.03 0.26 -30.95
CA ASN A 320 16.43 0.32 -30.56
C ASN A 320 16.66 -0.07 -29.10
N ASN A 321 15.77 0.37 -28.20
CA ASN A 321 15.82 0.07 -26.77
C ASN A 321 15.78 -1.44 -26.48
N ARG A 322 15.15 -2.24 -27.34
CA ARG A 322 15.10 -3.71 -27.17
C ARG A 322 16.48 -4.34 -27.13
N SER A 323 17.41 -3.88 -27.98
CA SER A 323 18.79 -4.40 -27.99
C SER A 323 19.55 -4.05 -26.71
N VAL A 324 19.35 -2.82 -26.21
CA VAL A 324 19.95 -2.32 -24.97
C VAL A 324 19.46 -3.12 -23.76
N LEU A 325 18.15 -3.36 -23.67
CA LEU A 325 17.58 -4.14 -22.57
C LEU A 325 17.93 -5.61 -22.62
N SER A 326 17.98 -6.19 -23.82
CA SER A 326 18.47 -7.55 -24.01
C SER A 326 19.90 -7.71 -23.48
N ARG A 327 20.78 -6.76 -23.80
CA ARG A 327 22.14 -6.72 -23.22
C ARG A 327 22.12 -6.63 -21.71
N ARG A 328 21.35 -5.70 -21.15
CA ARG A 328 21.31 -5.46 -19.70
C ARG A 328 20.82 -6.68 -18.91
N LEU A 329 19.78 -7.35 -19.41
CA LEU A 329 19.23 -8.57 -18.79
C LEU A 329 20.16 -9.77 -19.00
N GLY A 330 20.71 -9.91 -20.20
CA GLY A 330 21.67 -10.97 -20.52
C GLY A 330 22.93 -10.92 -19.67
N GLN A 331 23.54 -9.75 -19.48
CA GLN A 331 24.75 -9.60 -18.65
C GLN A 331 24.52 -9.98 -17.18
N LYS A 332 23.30 -9.76 -16.66
CA LYS A 332 22.92 -10.13 -15.29
C LYS A 332 22.59 -11.62 -15.14
N ASN A 333 22.29 -12.32 -16.23
CA ASN A 333 21.89 -13.71 -16.20
C ASN A 333 23.12 -14.63 -16.26
N PRO A 334 23.45 -15.40 -15.21
CA PRO A 334 24.58 -16.32 -15.21
C PRO A 334 24.53 -17.35 -16.34
N TYR A 335 23.32 -17.78 -16.73
CA TYR A 335 23.11 -18.74 -17.83
C TYR A 335 23.42 -18.16 -19.21
N SER A 336 23.55 -16.83 -19.33
CA SER A 336 23.92 -16.16 -20.59
C SER A 336 25.44 -15.98 -20.75
N GLN A 337 26.25 -16.16 -19.70
CA GLN A 337 27.68 -15.80 -19.73
C GLN A 337 28.55 -16.77 -20.56
N GLY A 338 28.06 -17.97 -20.85
CA GLY A 338 28.73 -18.96 -21.71
C GLY A 338 28.21 -19.04 -23.15
N GLN A 339 27.29 -18.16 -23.53
CA GLN A 339 26.68 -18.14 -24.86
C GLN A 339 27.27 -17.00 -25.71
N PRO A 340 27.32 -17.13 -27.06
CA PRO A 340 27.77 -16.04 -27.92
C PRO A 340 26.96 -14.76 -27.63
N ALA A 341 27.67 -13.68 -27.28
CA ALA A 341 27.08 -12.41 -26.92
C ALA A 341 27.65 -11.27 -27.80
N PRO A 342 26.82 -10.54 -28.56
CA PRO A 342 25.41 -10.80 -28.82
C PRO A 342 25.21 -12.08 -29.65
N GLY A 343 24.13 -12.82 -29.40
CA GLY A 343 23.74 -13.97 -30.23
C GLY A 343 23.27 -13.53 -31.63
N PRO A 344 22.89 -14.49 -32.49
CA PRO A 344 22.37 -14.19 -33.82
C PRO A 344 21.24 -13.16 -33.77
N GLY A 345 21.38 -12.06 -34.51
CA GLY A 345 20.41 -10.96 -34.54
C GLY A 345 20.61 -9.85 -33.49
N GLY A 346 21.71 -9.86 -32.73
CA GLY A 346 22.07 -8.75 -31.84
C GLY A 346 21.44 -8.82 -30.44
N TYR A 347 20.87 -9.96 -30.06
CA TYR A 347 20.18 -10.18 -28.77
C TYR A 347 20.89 -11.24 -27.93
N TYR A 348 20.79 -11.14 -26.61
CA TYR A 348 21.35 -12.09 -25.66
C TYR A 348 20.44 -13.33 -25.52
N TYR A 349 21.03 -14.46 -25.17
CA TYR A 349 20.32 -15.73 -25.01
C TYR A 349 19.21 -15.62 -23.94
N GLY A 350 18.01 -16.10 -24.27
CA GLY A 350 16.81 -15.97 -23.43
C GLY A 350 16.12 -14.59 -23.48
N TYR A 351 16.75 -13.57 -24.06
CA TYR A 351 16.26 -12.19 -24.11
C TYR A 351 16.15 -11.69 -25.55
N GLY A 352 15.40 -12.41 -26.39
CA GLY A 352 15.19 -12.03 -27.78
C GLY A 352 14.30 -10.79 -27.97
N LYS A 353 14.17 -10.34 -29.22
CA LYS A 353 13.35 -9.18 -29.61
C LYS A 353 11.87 -9.24 -29.17
N TYR A 354 11.33 -10.44 -28.97
CA TYR A 354 9.93 -10.68 -28.58
C TYR A 354 9.76 -11.15 -27.13
N ALA A 355 10.85 -11.22 -26.36
CA ALA A 355 10.75 -11.55 -24.95
C ALA A 355 9.97 -10.46 -24.22
N VAL A 356 8.97 -10.85 -23.44
CA VAL A 356 8.11 -9.92 -22.67
C VAL A 356 8.96 -9.04 -21.76
N ASP A 357 9.99 -9.63 -21.14
CA ASP A 357 10.95 -8.96 -20.26
C ASP A 357 11.79 -7.90 -20.98
N VAL A 358 11.92 -7.96 -22.31
CA VAL A 358 12.60 -6.95 -23.12
C VAL A 358 11.59 -5.94 -23.66
N LEU A 359 10.46 -6.42 -24.21
CA LEU A 359 9.46 -5.59 -24.88
C LEU A 359 8.81 -4.56 -23.96
N ILE A 360 8.29 -5.00 -22.80
CA ILE A 360 7.55 -4.12 -21.87
C ILE A 360 8.43 -2.96 -21.39
N PRO A 361 9.61 -3.19 -20.78
CA PRO A 361 10.45 -2.08 -20.33
C PRO A 361 11.01 -1.24 -21.48
N SER A 362 11.23 -1.81 -22.69
CA SER A 362 11.64 -1.02 -23.86
C SER A 362 10.57 -0.02 -24.27
N PHE A 363 9.30 -0.46 -24.24
CA PHE A 363 8.14 0.37 -24.53
C PHE A 363 8.02 1.49 -23.50
N ILE A 364 8.09 1.15 -22.21
CA ILE A 364 8.05 2.13 -21.12
C ILE A 364 9.17 3.16 -21.30
N ALA A 365 10.42 2.75 -21.53
CA ALA A 365 11.53 3.70 -21.75
C ALA A 365 11.25 4.66 -22.91
N ALA A 366 10.85 4.11 -24.06
CA ALA A 366 10.64 4.92 -25.26
C ALA A 366 9.52 5.94 -25.08
N TYR A 367 8.37 5.53 -24.52
CA TYR A 367 7.19 6.37 -24.39
C TYR A 367 7.19 7.25 -23.12
N THR A 368 8.10 7.02 -22.17
CA THR A 368 8.35 7.96 -21.06
C THR A 368 9.48 8.94 -21.37
N GLY A 369 10.25 8.68 -22.42
CA GLY A 369 11.49 9.39 -22.71
C GLY A 369 12.62 9.06 -21.73
N GLN A 370 12.52 7.97 -20.98
CA GLN A 370 13.57 7.50 -20.08
C GLN A 370 14.65 6.72 -20.84
N SER A 371 15.87 6.74 -20.33
CA SER A 371 16.96 5.93 -20.88
C SER A 371 16.69 4.44 -20.64
N ALA A 372 16.82 3.62 -21.69
CA ALA A 372 16.71 2.16 -21.58
C ALA A 372 17.74 1.55 -20.62
N GLU A 373 18.88 2.21 -20.37
CA GLU A 373 19.85 1.72 -19.38
C GLU A 373 19.31 1.79 -17.95
N LYS A 374 18.44 2.78 -17.67
CA LYS A 374 17.95 3.10 -16.32
C LYS A 374 16.50 2.69 -16.06
N VAL A 375 15.73 2.35 -17.10
CA VAL A 375 14.30 2.02 -16.96
C VAL A 375 14.10 0.68 -16.24
N GLY A 376 13.12 0.60 -15.33
CA GLY A 376 12.89 -0.58 -14.48
C GLY A 376 13.43 -0.34 -13.09
#